data_AF-A0A5J6UHG0-F1
#
_entry.id   AF-A0A5J6UHG0-F1
#
_cell.length_a   1.000
_cell.length_b   1.000
_cell.length_c   1.000
_cell.angle_alpha   90.00
_cell.angle_beta   90.00
_cell.angle_gamma   90.00
#
_symmetry.space_group_name_H-M   'P 1'
#
loop_
_entity.id
_entity.type
_entity.pdbx_description
1 polymer ?
#
loop_
_entity_poly.entity_id
_entity_poly.type
_entity_poly.pdbx_seq_one_letter_code
_entity_poly.pdbx_strand_id
1 'polypeptide(L)'
;MAARTGLGAAPRRAAACFAVAAVYLLWAGLSPASLGSFHLLRMWQGKAVLVSLLVPLLFAYLTRWAERRTRRDLVLLAATGVAAVGLTSTAAFVVSLVVLAAAAPLVVSGRVRTGLAAGAAMVYPVAAGLAVILLYESVSVHGTVHDAPASYRAVLLYAALGVLAGCALWLAPWTVRPGVPALICGGVAALLTLLILPGVLALAADVTGAGQVLWRTMWLVPAPALIGMLAAVRLPAGARPRAAGRAVRAAAAGAPATVLVVALVAGGTPVWAESNGSVVADRPSWKAHPGRVGTAREVVERAGPGTIVLMPGRYMRLVPLLTTETHAVNPNSHYLSMLPAPERAIEDRELLSAAVRSARGGKPGPARVEGALRRLDVRVACGYPWDERGLRLLRGGGYGGERRIGDLACVFPGRGGR
;
A
#
# COMPACT_ATOMS: atom_id res chain seq x y z
N MET A 1 -5.54 -1.01 47.53
CA MET A 1 -4.28 -1.80 47.52
C MET A 1 -4.63 -3.26 47.22
N ALA A 2 -4.79 -3.61 45.94
CA ALA A 2 -5.00 -4.99 45.49
C ALA A 2 -4.69 -5.11 43.99
N ALA A 3 -4.01 -6.20 43.62
CA ALA A 3 -3.70 -6.68 42.26
C ALA A 3 -2.70 -5.88 41.40
N ARG A 4 -1.45 -5.74 41.90
CA ARG A 4 -0.26 -5.65 41.03
C ARG A 4 0.07 -7.05 40.47
N THR A 5 -0.58 -7.49 39.40
CA THR A 5 -0.12 -8.67 38.65
C THR A 5 -0.36 -8.49 37.16
N GLY A 6 0.69 -8.16 36.41
CA GLY A 6 0.71 -8.43 34.97
C GLY A 6 1.43 -7.41 34.11
N LEU A 7 2.72 -7.12 34.34
CA LEU A 7 3.40 -6.08 33.54
C LEU A 7 4.66 -6.62 32.85
N GLY A 8 4.63 -6.60 31.51
CA GLY A 8 5.81 -6.54 30.62
C GLY A 8 6.39 -7.88 30.15
N ALA A 9 5.66 -8.62 29.30
CA ALA A 9 6.08 -9.93 28.79
C ALA A 9 7.02 -9.89 27.55
N ALA A 10 7.45 -8.73 27.08
CA ALA A 10 8.27 -8.62 25.87
C ALA A 10 9.66 -9.32 25.96
N PRO A 11 10.43 -9.24 27.07
CA PRO A 11 11.79 -9.81 27.07
C PRO A 11 11.81 -11.34 27.06
N ARG A 12 10.86 -11.98 27.74
CA ARG A 12 10.86 -13.45 27.94
C ARG A 12 10.28 -14.24 26.76
N ARG A 13 9.59 -13.59 25.82
CA ARG A 13 8.92 -14.24 24.68
C ARG A 13 9.15 -13.51 23.36
N ALA A 14 10.21 -12.70 23.25
CA ALA A 14 10.51 -11.92 22.06
C ALA A 14 10.51 -12.77 20.77
N ALA A 15 11.11 -13.97 20.82
CA ALA A 15 11.13 -14.91 19.69
C ALA A 15 9.72 -15.35 19.26
N ALA A 16 8.82 -15.64 20.20
CA ALA A 16 7.45 -16.02 19.89
C ALA A 16 6.65 -14.84 19.32
N CYS A 17 6.82 -13.64 19.87
CA CYS A 17 6.21 -12.43 19.32
C CYS A 17 6.67 -12.16 17.89
N PHE A 18 7.98 -12.28 17.65
CA PHE A 18 8.57 -12.13 16.32
C PHE A 18 8.06 -13.19 15.34
N ALA A 19 8.02 -14.46 15.74
CA ALA A 19 7.52 -15.54 14.91
C ALA A 19 6.06 -15.32 14.50
N VAL A 20 5.19 -14.94 15.45
CA VAL A 20 3.78 -14.63 15.14
C VAL A 20 3.66 -13.41 14.23
N ALA A 21 4.44 -12.35 14.46
CA ALA A 21 4.47 -11.18 13.59
C ALA A 21 4.92 -11.53 12.16
N ALA A 22 5.94 -12.37 12.03
CA ALA A 22 6.43 -12.87 10.74
C ALA A 22 5.38 -13.71 10.02
N VAL A 23 4.71 -14.65 10.72
CA VAL A 23 3.63 -15.44 10.14
C VAL A 23 2.48 -14.55 9.65
N TYR A 24 2.09 -13.52 10.43
CA TYR A 24 1.07 -12.55 9.98
C TYR A 24 1.48 -11.88 8.67
N LEU A 25 2.73 -11.40 8.58
CA LEU A 25 3.23 -10.76 7.36
C LEU A 25 3.27 -11.73 6.16
N LEU A 26 3.67 -12.98 6.39
CA LEU A 26 3.75 -14.01 5.36
C LEU A 26 2.36 -14.47 4.86
N TRP A 27 1.34 -14.47 5.73
CA TRP A 27 -0.05 -14.85 5.40
C TRP A 27 -1.00 -13.68 5.12
N ALA A 28 -0.46 -12.47 5.03
CA ALA A 28 -1.23 -11.26 4.70
C ALA A 28 -1.43 -11.05 3.17
N GLY A 29 -1.50 -12.12 2.37
CA GLY A 29 -1.63 -12.06 0.90
C GLY A 29 -3.03 -11.72 0.36
N LEU A 30 -4.02 -11.46 1.23
CA LEU A 30 -5.41 -11.18 0.85
C LEU A 30 -5.62 -9.86 0.10
N SER A 31 -4.66 -8.94 0.18
CA SER A 31 -4.75 -7.61 -0.44
C SER A 31 -3.38 -7.15 -0.93
N PRO A 32 -3.28 -6.57 -2.15
CA PRO A 32 -2.05 -5.95 -2.62
C PRO A 32 -1.59 -4.76 -1.74
N ALA A 33 -2.50 -4.15 -0.98
CA ALA A 33 -2.24 -3.04 -0.07
C ALA A 33 -1.91 -3.50 1.37
N SER A 34 -1.88 -4.81 1.62
CA SER A 34 -1.59 -5.36 2.94
C SER A 34 -0.16 -5.07 3.39
N LEU A 35 0.05 -5.11 4.71
CA LEU A 35 1.38 -4.95 5.29
C LEU A 35 2.35 -6.05 4.84
N GLY A 36 1.87 -7.28 4.61
CA GLY A 36 2.68 -8.38 4.07
C GLY A 36 3.19 -8.12 2.66
N SER A 37 2.33 -7.59 1.78
CA SER A 37 2.71 -7.18 0.43
C SER A 37 3.81 -6.11 0.44
N PHE A 38 3.73 -5.15 1.37
CA PHE A 38 4.79 -4.15 1.52
C PHE A 38 6.11 -4.72 2.05
N HIS A 39 6.07 -5.70 2.95
CA HIS A 39 7.28 -6.31 3.49
C HIS A 39 8.04 -7.19 2.48
N LEU A 40 7.35 -7.86 1.56
CA LEU A 40 7.99 -8.83 0.64
C LEU A 40 7.79 -8.46 -0.82
N LEU A 41 6.55 -8.41 -1.29
CA LEU A 41 6.21 -8.23 -2.71
C LEU A 41 6.48 -6.81 -3.25
N ARG A 42 6.84 -5.86 -2.38
CA ARG A 42 7.07 -4.46 -2.75
C ARG A 42 8.28 -3.86 -2.06
N MET A 43 9.14 -4.68 -1.46
CA MET A 43 10.23 -4.23 -0.57
C MET A 43 11.18 -3.18 -1.17
N TRP A 44 11.30 -3.12 -2.51
CA TRP A 44 12.10 -2.13 -3.24
C TRP A 44 11.41 -0.77 -3.45
N GLN A 45 10.15 -0.60 -3.06
CA GLN A 45 9.45 0.67 -3.17
C GLN A 45 9.74 1.54 -1.95
N GLY A 46 10.03 2.83 -2.13
CA GLY A 46 10.31 3.71 -0.98
C GLY A 46 9.17 3.77 0.05
N LYS A 47 7.90 3.69 -0.40
CA LYS A 47 6.74 3.55 0.50
C LYS A 47 6.69 2.23 1.27
N ALA A 48 7.27 1.16 0.74
CA ALA A 48 7.41 -0.10 1.46
C ALA A 48 8.44 0.03 2.58
N VAL A 49 9.58 0.66 2.31
CA VAL A 49 10.60 0.96 3.33
C VAL A 49 10.02 1.86 4.43
N LEU A 50 9.19 2.85 4.08
CA LEU A 50 8.47 3.67 5.07
C LEU A 50 7.65 2.79 6.04
N VAL A 51 6.74 1.98 5.53
CA VAL A 51 5.80 1.22 6.38
C VAL A 51 6.47 0.03 7.10
N SER A 52 7.42 -0.64 6.47
CA SER A 52 8.07 -1.84 6.99
C SER A 52 9.25 -1.56 7.91
N LEU A 53 9.92 -0.42 7.76
CA LEU A 53 11.12 -0.08 8.53
C LEU A 53 10.96 1.21 9.32
N LEU A 54 10.63 2.33 8.66
CA LEU A 54 10.66 3.63 9.32
C LEU A 54 9.51 3.83 10.30
N VAL A 55 8.29 3.37 10.01
CA VAL A 55 7.17 3.43 10.96
C VAL A 55 7.48 2.66 12.26
N PRO A 56 7.94 1.39 12.21
CA PRO A 56 8.43 0.71 13.41
C PRO A 56 9.56 1.45 14.15
N LEU A 57 10.54 2.01 13.42
CA LEU A 57 11.63 2.79 14.00
C LEU A 57 11.13 4.08 14.67
N LEU A 58 10.15 4.77 14.09
CA LEU A 58 9.49 5.92 14.70
C LEU A 58 8.90 5.54 16.04
N PHE A 59 8.09 4.47 16.11
CA PHE A 59 7.54 4.00 17.39
C PHE A 59 8.62 3.62 18.40
N ALA A 60 9.70 2.96 17.95
CA ALA A 60 10.82 2.62 18.80
C ALA A 60 11.53 3.87 19.37
N TYR A 61 11.86 4.85 18.54
CA TYR A 61 12.52 6.08 18.95
C TYR A 61 11.60 7.01 19.75
N LEU A 62 10.31 7.09 19.43
CA LEU A 62 9.30 7.80 20.21
C LEU A 62 9.18 7.24 21.62
N THR A 63 9.09 5.90 21.74
CA THR A 63 9.04 5.23 23.04
C THR A 63 10.34 5.47 23.84
N ARG A 64 11.49 5.28 23.19
CA ARG A 64 12.82 5.51 23.78
C ARG A 64 12.99 6.96 24.28
N TRP A 65 12.62 7.93 23.46
CA TRP A 65 12.63 9.36 23.79
C TRP A 65 11.72 9.64 24.99
N ALA A 66 10.49 9.16 24.97
CA ALA A 66 9.53 9.41 26.04
C ALA A 66 9.91 8.75 27.38
N GLU A 67 10.71 7.69 27.35
CA GLU A 67 11.24 7.04 28.55
C GLU A 67 12.54 7.67 29.05
N ARG A 68 13.55 7.82 28.19
CA ARG A 68 14.90 8.21 28.59
C ARG A 68 15.24 9.68 28.37
N ARG A 69 14.52 10.38 27.48
CA ARG A 69 14.69 11.81 27.17
C ARG A 69 16.12 12.20 26.78
N THR A 70 16.81 11.31 26.05
CA THR A 70 18.19 11.58 25.60
C THR A 70 18.20 12.35 24.28
N ARG A 71 19.16 13.27 24.11
CA ARG A 71 19.35 14.01 22.84
C ARG A 71 19.56 13.07 21.65
N ARG A 72 20.28 11.96 21.86
CA ARG A 72 20.52 10.93 20.84
C ARG A 72 19.20 10.36 20.30
N ASP A 73 18.26 10.01 21.19
CA ASP A 73 16.97 9.47 20.76
C ASP A 73 16.16 10.50 19.96
N LEU A 74 16.23 11.79 20.36
CA LEU A 74 15.56 12.87 19.64
C LEU A 74 16.17 13.14 18.25
N VAL A 75 17.49 13.10 18.13
CA VAL A 75 18.20 13.25 16.84
C VAL A 75 17.85 12.08 15.91
N LEU A 76 17.86 10.85 16.41
CA LEU A 76 17.45 9.68 15.62
C LEU A 76 15.98 9.76 15.20
N LEU A 77 15.11 10.25 16.08
CA LEU A 77 13.70 10.49 15.79
C LEU A 77 13.53 11.53 14.66
N ALA A 78 14.22 12.66 14.74
CA ALA A 78 14.21 13.69 13.70
C ALA A 78 14.77 13.16 12.37
N ALA A 79 15.91 12.47 12.40
CA ALA A 79 16.53 11.86 11.22
C ALA A 79 15.60 10.84 10.54
N THR A 80 14.82 10.07 11.32
CA THR A 80 13.83 9.14 10.77
C THR A 80 12.72 9.87 10.01
N GLY A 81 12.27 11.01 10.53
CA GLY A 81 11.31 11.89 9.85
C GLY A 81 11.84 12.45 8.53
N VAL A 82 13.08 12.94 8.52
CA VAL A 82 13.75 13.43 7.29
C VAL A 82 13.90 12.30 6.26
N ALA A 83 14.42 11.15 6.67
CA ALA A 83 14.62 10.00 5.80
C ALA A 83 13.30 9.49 5.19
N ALA A 84 12.20 9.54 5.95
CA ALA A 84 10.89 9.11 5.48
C ALA A 84 10.40 9.90 4.25
N VAL A 85 10.61 11.22 4.24
CA VAL A 85 10.22 12.09 3.13
C VAL A 85 11.02 11.79 1.87
N GLY A 86 12.32 11.51 2.02
CA GLY A 86 13.18 11.12 0.89
C GLY A 86 12.76 9.81 0.21
N LEU A 87 12.03 8.94 0.90
CA LEU A 87 11.56 7.65 0.36
C LEU A 87 10.17 7.74 -0.29
N THR A 88 9.30 8.64 0.17
CA THR A 88 7.93 8.75 -0.36
C THR A 88 7.23 10.03 0.09
N SER A 89 6.44 10.63 -0.81
CA SER A 89 5.56 11.76 -0.49
C SER A 89 4.51 11.44 0.58
N THR A 90 4.19 10.16 0.79
CA THR A 90 3.25 9.71 1.84
C THR A 90 3.74 10.02 3.25
N ALA A 91 5.05 10.16 3.43
CA ALA A 91 5.62 10.47 4.74
C ALA A 91 5.10 11.81 5.30
N ALA A 92 4.73 12.77 4.44
CA ALA A 92 4.22 14.08 4.85
C ALA A 92 3.05 13.97 5.84
N PHE A 93 2.14 13.01 5.63
CA PHE A 93 1.02 12.78 6.55
C PHE A 93 1.19 11.55 7.45
N VAL A 94 1.79 10.45 6.98
CA VAL A 94 1.92 9.24 7.81
C VAL A 94 2.86 9.46 9.00
N VAL A 95 3.99 10.15 8.82
CA VAL A 95 4.90 10.47 9.94
C VAL A 95 4.20 11.37 10.94
N SER A 96 3.48 12.38 10.46
CA SER A 96 2.71 13.30 11.29
C SER A 96 1.64 12.58 12.12
N LEU A 97 0.93 11.61 11.54
CA LEU A 97 -0.04 10.78 12.27
C LEU A 97 0.64 9.91 13.34
N VAL A 98 1.76 9.27 13.01
CA VAL A 98 2.53 8.44 13.97
C VAL A 98 3.04 9.27 15.15
N VAL A 99 3.60 10.46 14.86
CA VAL A 99 4.06 11.40 15.88
C VAL A 99 2.88 11.89 16.72
N LEU A 100 1.76 12.28 16.11
CA LEU A 100 0.57 12.75 16.81
C LEU A 100 0.00 11.68 17.75
N ALA A 101 -0.12 10.43 17.26
CA ALA A 101 -0.59 9.31 18.07
C ALA A 101 0.28 9.04 19.29
N ALA A 102 1.59 9.29 19.22
CA ALA A 102 2.48 9.13 20.36
C ALA A 102 2.56 10.38 21.26
N ALA A 103 2.60 11.57 20.65
CA ALA A 103 2.85 12.84 21.33
C ALA A 103 1.60 13.39 22.03
N ALA A 104 0.42 13.30 21.41
CA ALA A 104 -0.83 13.80 22.00
C ALA A 104 -1.13 13.20 23.38
N PRO A 105 -1.10 11.87 23.58
CA PRO A 105 -1.36 11.31 24.90
C PRO A 105 -0.24 11.64 25.91
N LEU A 106 1.01 11.85 25.47
CA LEU A 106 2.08 12.36 26.34
C LEU A 106 1.76 13.78 26.83
N VAL A 107 1.32 14.68 25.94
CA VAL A 107 0.91 16.04 26.31
C VAL A 107 -0.27 16.03 27.28
N VAL A 108 -1.33 15.28 26.97
CA VAL A 108 -2.54 15.17 27.81
C VAL A 108 -2.21 14.58 29.19
N SER A 109 -1.24 13.66 29.27
CA SER A 109 -0.76 13.10 30.55
C SER A 109 0.19 14.03 31.34
N GLY A 110 0.31 15.31 30.96
CA GLY A 110 1.14 16.32 31.62
C GLY A 110 2.62 16.31 31.20
N ARG A 111 3.03 15.43 30.28
CA ARG A 111 4.42 15.37 29.77
C ARG A 111 4.63 16.30 28.58
N VAL A 112 4.17 17.54 28.69
CA VAL A 112 4.06 18.52 27.60
C VAL A 112 5.38 18.71 26.86
N ARG A 113 6.48 19.00 27.58
CA ARG A 113 7.81 19.18 26.95
C ARG A 113 8.29 17.96 26.18
N THR A 114 8.02 16.76 26.69
CA THR A 114 8.41 15.50 26.04
C THR A 114 7.59 15.27 24.77
N GLY A 115 6.28 15.51 24.82
CA GLY A 115 5.38 15.41 23.68
C GLY A 115 5.69 16.44 22.58
N LEU A 116 5.86 17.72 22.95
CA LEU A 116 6.22 18.78 22.01
C LEU A 116 7.57 18.52 21.32
N ALA A 117 8.59 18.10 22.08
CA ALA A 117 9.89 17.76 21.52
C ALA A 117 9.82 16.59 20.51
N ALA A 118 8.93 15.62 20.73
CA ALA A 118 8.72 14.53 19.76
C ALA A 118 8.26 15.05 18.38
N GLY A 119 7.69 16.26 18.33
CA GLY A 119 7.37 16.99 17.10
C GLY A 119 8.57 17.24 16.19
N ALA A 120 9.82 17.12 16.67
CA ALA A 120 11.01 17.21 15.82
C ALA A 120 10.98 16.25 14.61
N ALA A 121 10.35 15.07 14.76
CA ALA A 121 10.18 14.12 13.64
C ALA A 121 9.25 14.61 12.53
N MET A 122 8.30 15.50 12.82
CA MET A 122 7.34 15.98 11.82
C MET A 122 7.73 17.33 11.20
N VAL A 123 8.76 18.03 11.72
CA VAL A 123 9.18 19.34 11.20
C VAL A 123 9.47 19.27 9.69
N TYR A 124 10.35 18.37 9.25
CA TYR A 124 10.69 18.23 7.84
C TYR A 124 9.54 17.67 6.98
N PRO A 125 8.83 16.59 7.37
CA PRO A 125 7.62 16.15 6.66
C PRO A 125 6.56 17.22 6.45
N VAL A 126 6.26 18.01 7.49
CA VAL A 126 5.28 19.10 7.40
C VAL A 126 5.82 20.23 6.53
N ALA A 127 7.07 20.65 6.70
CA ALA A 127 7.68 21.68 5.87
C ALA A 127 7.71 21.28 4.38
N ALA A 128 8.06 20.03 4.07
CA ALA A 128 8.05 19.51 2.70
C ALA A 128 6.63 19.47 2.12
N GLY A 129 5.64 19.00 2.89
CA GLY A 129 4.23 19.01 2.47
C GLY A 129 3.71 20.43 2.22
N LEU A 130 4.01 21.37 3.12
CA LEU A 130 3.67 22.78 2.97
C LEU A 130 4.35 23.40 1.75
N ALA A 131 5.63 23.12 1.53
CA ALA A 131 6.34 23.60 0.35
C ALA A 131 5.65 23.13 -0.93
N VAL A 132 5.21 21.88 -1.00
CA VAL A 132 4.48 21.37 -2.18
C VAL A 132 3.14 22.10 -2.34
N ILE A 133 2.37 22.31 -1.26
CA ILE A 133 1.09 23.03 -1.30
C ILE A 133 1.28 24.49 -1.75
N LEU A 134 2.36 25.15 -1.32
CA LEU A 134 2.62 26.56 -1.61
C LEU A 134 3.25 26.79 -2.99
N LEU A 135 4.00 25.82 -3.52
CA LEU A 135 4.78 25.98 -4.75
C LEU A 135 4.14 25.35 -5.99
N TYR A 136 3.13 24.48 -5.83
CA TYR A 136 2.49 23.78 -6.95
C TYR A 136 0.99 24.09 -7.02
N GLU A 137 0.50 24.34 -8.23
CA GLU A 137 -0.91 24.70 -8.49
C GLU A 137 -1.90 23.57 -8.18
N SER A 138 -1.45 22.31 -8.21
CA SER A 138 -2.29 21.15 -7.88
C SER A 138 -1.55 20.13 -7.01
N VAL A 139 -2.12 19.86 -5.83
CA VAL A 139 -1.73 18.75 -4.94
C VAL A 139 -2.67 17.54 -5.07
N SER A 140 -3.63 17.60 -5.99
CA SER A 140 -4.65 16.58 -6.13
C SER A 140 -4.07 15.26 -6.63
N VAL A 141 -4.36 14.19 -5.88
CA VAL A 141 -3.94 12.85 -6.26
C VAL A 141 -5.12 12.13 -6.89
N HIS A 142 -5.14 12.11 -8.22
CA HIS A 142 -6.24 11.60 -9.03
C HIS A 142 -6.44 10.09 -8.84
N GLY A 143 -7.59 9.68 -8.30
CA GLY A 143 -7.98 8.28 -8.23
C GLY A 143 -9.21 8.06 -7.36
N THR A 144 -9.51 6.79 -7.09
CA THR A 144 -10.67 6.42 -6.27
C THR A 144 -10.39 6.70 -4.80
N VAL A 145 -11.29 7.46 -4.17
CA VAL A 145 -11.29 7.64 -2.72
C VAL A 145 -11.84 6.36 -2.07
N HIS A 146 -11.13 5.83 -1.08
CA HIS A 146 -11.56 4.68 -0.32
C HIS A 146 -12.15 5.14 1.00
N ASP A 147 -13.33 4.62 1.34
CA ASP A 147 -13.92 4.82 2.66
C ASP A 147 -13.11 4.09 3.75
N ALA A 148 -13.47 4.32 5.01
CA ALA A 148 -12.81 3.71 6.15
C ALA A 148 -12.86 2.17 6.13
N PRO A 149 -14.02 1.52 5.91
CA PRO A 149 -14.09 0.06 5.79
C PRO A 149 -13.21 -0.51 4.66
N ALA A 150 -13.21 0.10 3.47
CA ALA A 150 -12.37 -0.33 2.37
C ALA A 150 -10.88 -0.15 2.69
N SER A 151 -10.51 0.97 3.29
CA SER A 151 -9.12 1.24 3.71
C SER A 151 -8.63 0.25 4.76
N TYR A 152 -9.44 -0.01 5.79
CA TYR A 152 -9.16 -1.01 6.82
C TYR A 152 -8.98 -2.39 6.19
N ARG A 153 -9.96 -2.83 5.39
CA ARG A 153 -9.94 -4.12 4.70
C ARG A 153 -8.73 -4.26 3.76
N ALA A 154 -8.31 -3.17 3.12
CA ALA A 154 -7.18 -3.19 2.21
C ALA A 154 -5.84 -3.35 2.95
N VAL A 155 -5.66 -2.72 4.12
CA VAL A 155 -4.37 -2.67 4.83
C VAL A 155 -4.29 -3.66 5.99
N LEU A 156 -5.27 -3.61 6.89
CA LEU A 156 -5.36 -4.43 8.10
C LEU A 156 -6.12 -5.74 7.86
N LEU A 157 -6.63 -5.93 6.64
CA LEU A 157 -7.32 -7.12 6.16
C LEU A 157 -8.72 -7.30 6.74
N TYR A 158 -9.34 -8.43 6.42
CA TYR A 158 -10.69 -8.82 6.84
C TYR A 158 -10.67 -10.27 7.35
N ALA A 159 -11.84 -10.77 7.77
CA ALA A 159 -11.98 -12.09 8.36
C ALA A 159 -11.02 -12.27 9.56
N ALA A 160 -10.41 -13.45 9.72
CA ALA A 160 -9.55 -13.76 10.86
C ALA A 160 -8.40 -12.75 11.03
N LEU A 161 -7.71 -12.37 9.94
CA LEU A 161 -6.58 -11.43 10.02
C LEU A 161 -7.03 -10.02 10.39
N GLY A 162 -8.15 -9.56 9.82
CA GLY A 162 -8.74 -8.26 10.16
C GLY A 162 -9.22 -8.19 11.61
N VAL A 163 -9.84 -9.27 12.12
CA VAL A 163 -10.26 -9.37 13.52
C VAL A 163 -9.05 -9.37 14.45
N LEU A 164 -8.01 -10.17 14.15
CA LEU A 164 -6.78 -10.21 14.94
C LEU A 164 -6.06 -8.85 14.95
N ALA A 165 -5.99 -8.16 13.82
CA ALA A 165 -5.40 -6.83 13.74
C ALA A 165 -6.17 -5.82 14.61
N GLY A 166 -7.51 -5.86 14.56
CA GLY A 166 -8.38 -5.04 15.38
C GLY A 166 -8.24 -5.33 16.87
N CYS A 167 -8.36 -6.60 17.26
CA CYS A 167 -8.16 -7.03 18.65
C CYS A 167 -6.79 -6.64 19.16
N ALA A 168 -5.72 -6.88 18.38
CA ALA A 168 -4.37 -6.49 18.75
C ALA A 168 -4.24 -4.97 18.97
N LEU A 169 -4.85 -4.17 18.11
CA LEU A 169 -4.84 -2.71 18.21
C LEU A 169 -5.60 -2.22 19.44
N TRP A 170 -6.88 -2.54 19.55
CA TRP A 170 -7.72 -1.97 20.59
C TRP A 170 -7.39 -2.54 21.97
N LEU A 171 -6.87 -3.77 22.06
CA LEU A 171 -6.38 -4.33 23.32
C LEU A 171 -4.92 -3.95 23.63
N ALA A 172 -4.19 -3.32 22.70
CA ALA A 172 -2.78 -2.95 22.90
C ALA A 172 -2.51 -2.18 24.20
N PRO A 173 -3.32 -1.17 24.61
CA PRO A 173 -3.05 -0.40 25.83
C PRO A 173 -3.00 -1.27 27.10
N TRP A 174 -3.68 -2.41 27.09
CA TRP A 174 -3.74 -3.35 28.22
C TRP A 174 -2.79 -4.54 28.07
N THR A 175 -2.39 -4.90 26.85
CA THR A 175 -1.53 -6.07 26.60
C THR A 175 -0.03 -5.73 26.60
N VAL A 176 0.33 -4.49 26.29
CA VAL A 176 1.73 -4.05 26.31
C VAL A 176 2.22 -3.68 27.72
N ARG A 177 3.53 -3.39 27.85
CA ARG A 177 4.09 -2.90 29.11
C ARG A 177 3.45 -1.56 29.49
N PRO A 178 2.99 -1.38 30.75
CA PRO A 178 2.44 -0.10 31.20
C PRO A 178 3.44 1.03 31.19
N GLY A 179 2.88 2.23 31.27
CA GLY A 179 3.61 3.49 31.16
C GLY A 179 3.60 3.96 29.72
N VAL A 180 4.75 4.39 29.23
CA VAL A 180 4.88 5.01 27.90
C VAL A 180 4.38 4.10 26.76
N PRO A 181 4.71 2.80 26.68
CA PRO A 181 4.25 1.97 25.57
C PRO A 181 2.72 1.84 25.52
N ALA A 182 2.07 1.60 26.66
CA ALA A 182 0.62 1.53 26.77
C ALA A 182 -0.06 2.86 26.38
N LEU A 183 0.52 3.98 26.81
CA LEU A 183 0.03 5.32 26.49
C LEU A 183 0.10 5.60 24.98
N ILE A 184 1.23 5.29 24.34
CA ILE A 184 1.40 5.43 22.88
C ILE A 184 0.43 4.50 22.14
N CYS A 185 0.30 3.24 22.56
CA CYS A 185 -0.66 2.32 21.96
C CYS A 185 -2.11 2.82 22.10
N GLY A 186 -2.45 3.46 23.23
CA GLY A 186 -3.73 4.13 23.44
C GLY A 186 -3.98 5.25 22.44
N GLY A 187 -2.98 6.09 22.20
CA GLY A 187 -3.07 7.15 21.18
C GLY A 187 -3.20 6.61 19.76
N VAL A 188 -2.49 5.53 19.42
CA VAL A 188 -2.65 4.83 18.11
C VAL A 188 -4.06 4.28 17.95
N ALA A 189 -4.59 3.61 18.97
CA ALA A 189 -5.96 3.07 18.96
C ALA A 189 -7.02 4.18 18.88
N ALA A 190 -6.85 5.28 19.63
CA ALA A 190 -7.76 6.43 19.59
C ALA A 190 -7.73 7.12 18.22
N LEU A 191 -6.55 7.38 17.67
CA LEU A 191 -6.41 8.05 16.37
C LEU A 191 -6.92 7.18 15.22
N LEU A 192 -6.67 5.87 15.25
CA LEU A 192 -7.31 5.00 14.25
C LEU A 192 -8.83 5.00 14.40
N THR A 193 -9.34 4.87 15.63
CA THR A 193 -10.80 4.92 15.89
C THR A 193 -11.42 6.18 15.28
N LEU A 194 -10.78 7.34 15.46
CA LEU A 194 -11.20 8.59 14.85
C LEU A 194 -11.18 8.52 13.31
N LEU A 195 -10.07 8.04 12.72
CA LEU A 195 -9.92 7.96 11.26
C LEU A 195 -10.95 7.01 10.63
N ILE A 196 -11.38 5.95 11.33
CA ILE A 196 -12.36 5.01 10.79
C ILE A 196 -13.81 5.44 11.04
N LEU A 197 -14.06 6.54 11.75
CA LEU A 197 -15.42 7.06 11.88
C LEU A 197 -15.98 7.42 10.50
N PRO A 198 -17.28 7.15 10.25
CA PRO A 198 -17.93 7.51 9.01
C PRO A 198 -17.73 9.00 8.68
N GLY A 199 -17.37 9.29 7.44
CA GLY A 199 -17.19 10.67 6.94
C GLY A 199 -15.83 11.31 7.23
N VAL A 200 -15.02 10.82 8.18
CA VAL A 200 -13.73 11.46 8.53
C VAL A 200 -12.72 11.40 7.38
N LEU A 201 -12.53 10.22 6.76
CA LEU A 201 -11.64 10.11 5.59
C LEU A 201 -12.19 10.82 4.35
N ALA A 202 -13.52 10.90 4.21
CA ALA A 202 -14.14 11.63 3.10
C ALA A 202 -13.90 13.13 3.25
N LEU A 203 -14.16 13.70 4.43
CA LEU A 203 -13.85 15.09 4.75
C LEU A 203 -12.36 15.38 4.57
N ALA A 204 -11.47 14.49 5.04
CA ALA A 204 -10.04 14.64 4.81
C ALA A 204 -9.69 14.63 3.32
N ALA A 205 -10.38 13.82 2.50
CA ALA A 205 -10.18 13.80 1.05
C ALA A 205 -10.59 15.13 0.41
N ASP A 206 -11.74 15.67 0.80
CA ASP A 206 -12.30 16.91 0.27
C ASP A 206 -11.42 18.12 0.64
N VAL A 207 -10.92 18.17 1.88
CA VAL A 207 -10.08 19.27 2.37
C VAL A 207 -8.66 19.22 1.79
N THR A 208 -8.10 18.03 1.57
CA THR A 208 -6.68 17.90 1.17
C THR A 208 -6.46 17.63 -0.32
N GLY A 209 -7.50 17.21 -1.05
CA GLY A 209 -7.36 16.71 -2.43
C GLY A 209 -6.56 15.39 -2.53
N ALA A 210 -6.19 14.77 -1.41
CA ALA A 210 -5.31 13.60 -1.35
C ALA A 210 -6.06 12.25 -1.23
N GLY A 211 -7.34 12.21 -1.60
CA GLY A 211 -8.24 11.09 -1.32
C GLY A 211 -7.73 9.71 -1.73
N GLN A 212 -7.05 9.60 -2.89
CA GLN A 212 -6.53 8.31 -3.38
C GLN A 212 -5.46 7.68 -2.44
N VAL A 213 -4.76 8.48 -1.64
CA VAL A 213 -3.67 7.99 -0.77
C VAL A 213 -4.08 7.86 0.69
N LEU A 214 -5.26 8.35 1.07
CA LEU A 214 -5.71 8.35 2.48
C LEU A 214 -5.88 6.96 3.08
N TRP A 215 -6.07 5.90 2.29
CA TRP A 215 -6.04 4.53 2.83
C TRP A 215 -4.71 4.18 3.51
N ARG A 216 -3.60 4.88 3.18
CA ARG A 216 -2.29 4.72 3.82
C ARG A 216 -2.25 5.29 5.24
N THR A 217 -3.27 6.03 5.67
CA THR A 217 -3.43 6.41 7.09
C THR A 217 -3.45 5.20 8.01
N MET A 218 -3.92 4.03 7.51
CA MET A 218 -3.90 2.76 8.23
C MET A 218 -2.47 2.26 8.55
N TRP A 219 -1.44 2.77 7.86
CA TRP A 219 -0.02 2.48 8.19
C TRP A 219 0.40 3.07 9.54
N LEU A 220 -0.42 3.93 10.14
CA LEU A 220 -0.29 4.34 11.53
C LEU A 220 -0.20 3.14 12.48
N VAL A 221 -0.88 2.03 12.16
CA VAL A 221 -0.96 0.87 13.04
C VAL A 221 0.27 -0.03 12.86
N PRO A 222 1.10 -0.24 13.89
CA PRO A 222 2.20 -1.20 13.83
C PRO A 222 1.68 -2.64 14.02
N ALA A 223 0.70 -3.04 13.19
CA ALA A 223 -0.08 -4.25 13.37
C ALA A 223 0.76 -5.53 13.55
N PRO A 224 1.86 -5.77 12.79
CA PRO A 224 2.68 -6.96 12.98
C PRO A 224 3.24 -7.06 14.41
N ALA A 225 3.71 -5.93 14.96
CA ALA A 225 4.23 -5.88 16.32
C ALA A 225 3.10 -6.08 17.35
N LEU A 226 1.94 -5.44 17.16
CA LEU A 226 0.79 -5.58 18.08
C LEU A 226 0.26 -7.03 18.10
N ILE A 227 0.09 -7.64 16.92
CA ILE A 227 -0.35 -9.04 16.78
C ILE A 227 0.69 -9.98 17.39
N GLY A 228 1.97 -9.74 17.12
CA GLY A 228 3.06 -10.50 17.74
C GLY A 228 3.01 -10.43 19.26
N MET A 229 2.73 -9.27 19.86
CA MET A 229 2.64 -9.12 21.31
C MET A 229 1.50 -9.93 21.95
N LEU A 230 0.47 -10.32 21.20
CA LEU A 230 -0.57 -11.23 21.71
C LEU A 230 -0.01 -12.60 22.09
N ALA A 231 1.10 -13.04 21.47
CA ALA A 231 1.80 -14.28 21.83
C ALA A 231 2.36 -14.26 23.27
N ALA A 232 2.57 -13.07 23.83
CA ALA A 232 3.11 -12.87 25.16
C ALA A 232 2.02 -12.73 26.24
N VAL A 233 0.74 -12.71 25.86
CA VAL A 233 -0.38 -12.64 26.81
C VAL A 233 -0.39 -13.90 27.68
N ARG A 234 -0.56 -13.69 28.99
CA ARG A 234 -0.60 -14.78 29.96
C ARG A 234 -2.03 -15.29 30.07
N LEU A 235 -2.23 -16.58 29.78
CA LEU A 235 -3.50 -17.24 30.07
C LEU A 235 -3.80 -17.22 31.58
N PRO A 236 -5.07 -17.07 31.98
CA PRO A 236 -5.49 -17.06 33.38
C PRO A 236 -4.94 -18.27 34.16
N ALA A 237 -4.55 -18.06 35.42
CA ALA A 237 -3.89 -19.07 36.25
C ALA A 237 -4.73 -20.34 36.49
N GLY A 238 -6.07 -20.27 36.34
CA GLY A 238 -6.98 -21.42 36.43
C GLY A 238 -6.80 -22.45 35.32
N ALA A 239 -6.19 -22.08 34.19
CA ALA A 239 -5.88 -23.00 33.08
C ALA A 239 -4.49 -23.65 33.21
N ARG A 240 -3.74 -23.37 34.28
CA ARG A 240 -2.42 -23.98 34.52
C ARG A 240 -2.56 -25.13 35.51
N PRO A 241 -2.29 -26.39 35.09
CA PRO A 241 -2.26 -27.49 36.04
C PRO A 241 -1.10 -27.24 37.03
N ARG A 242 -1.44 -26.97 38.29
CA ARG A 242 -0.47 -26.61 39.35
C ARG A 242 0.56 -27.73 39.58
N ALA A 243 0.18 -28.98 39.29
CA ALA A 243 1.01 -30.19 39.40
C ALA A 243 1.72 -30.60 38.10
N ALA A 244 1.70 -29.79 37.03
CA ALA A 244 2.25 -30.22 35.75
C ALA A 244 3.79 -30.12 35.67
N GLY A 245 4.41 -31.16 35.12
CA GLY A 245 5.85 -31.21 34.84
C GLY A 245 6.35 -30.09 33.90
N ARG A 246 7.67 -29.91 33.81
CA ARG A 246 8.32 -28.83 33.02
C ARG A 246 7.82 -28.78 31.57
N ALA A 247 7.58 -29.93 30.95
CA ALA A 247 7.08 -30.03 29.58
C ALA A 247 5.67 -29.42 29.39
N VAL A 248 4.74 -29.68 30.30
CA VAL A 248 3.37 -29.13 30.22
C VAL A 248 3.36 -27.62 30.47
N ARG A 249 4.23 -27.13 31.36
CA ARG A 249 4.40 -25.69 31.58
C ARG A 249 5.00 -24.99 30.35
N ALA A 250 5.93 -25.64 29.66
CA ALA A 250 6.49 -25.14 28.40
C ALA A 250 5.44 -25.14 27.27
N ALA A 251 4.64 -26.20 27.13
CA ALA A 251 3.55 -26.27 26.18
C ALA A 251 2.48 -25.20 26.43
N ALA A 252 2.03 -25.04 27.68
CA ALA A 252 1.10 -23.98 28.07
C ALA A 252 1.67 -22.57 27.87
N ALA A 253 3.00 -22.42 27.89
CA ALA A 253 3.65 -21.14 27.59
C ALA A 253 3.64 -20.82 26.08
N GLY A 254 3.75 -21.83 25.22
CA GLY A 254 3.68 -21.67 23.76
C GLY A 254 2.26 -21.56 23.20
N ALA A 255 1.25 -22.03 23.94
CA ALA A 255 -0.14 -22.13 23.45
C ALA A 255 -0.70 -20.85 22.77
N PRO A 256 -0.54 -19.62 23.32
CA PRO A 256 -1.04 -18.42 22.63
C PRO A 256 -0.40 -18.20 21.26
N ALA A 257 0.92 -18.43 21.16
CA ALA A 257 1.63 -18.31 19.88
C ALA A 257 1.14 -19.36 18.88
N THR A 258 1.00 -20.62 19.31
CA THR A 258 0.50 -21.71 18.46
C THR A 258 -0.91 -21.43 17.96
N VAL A 259 -1.83 -21.02 18.83
CA VAL A 259 -3.21 -20.67 18.45
C VAL A 259 -3.24 -19.53 17.44
N LEU A 260 -2.43 -18.48 17.67
CA LEU A 260 -2.33 -17.36 16.73
C LEU A 260 -1.77 -17.81 15.38
N VAL A 261 -0.71 -18.62 15.35
CA VAL A 261 -0.15 -19.15 14.10
C VAL A 261 -1.19 -19.99 13.35
N VAL A 262 -1.90 -20.89 14.03
CA VAL A 262 -2.95 -21.70 13.41
C VAL A 262 -4.06 -20.81 12.83
N ALA A 263 -4.54 -19.82 13.59
CA ALA A 263 -5.57 -18.90 13.11
C ALA A 263 -5.12 -18.06 11.90
N LEU A 264 -3.86 -17.59 11.90
CA LEU A 264 -3.27 -16.83 10.80
C LEU A 264 -3.08 -17.69 9.55
N VAL A 265 -2.62 -18.94 9.70
CA VAL A 265 -2.39 -19.85 8.58
C VAL A 265 -3.71 -20.32 7.98
N ALA A 266 -4.69 -20.68 8.82
CA ALA A 266 -6.00 -21.14 8.39
C ALA A 266 -6.86 -20.02 7.79
N GLY A 267 -6.77 -18.80 8.32
CA GLY A 267 -7.57 -17.66 7.87
C GLY A 267 -6.89 -16.73 6.87
N GLY A 268 -5.59 -16.91 6.62
CA GLY A 268 -4.79 -16.06 5.75
C GLY A 268 -4.51 -16.66 4.38
N THR A 269 -3.81 -15.89 3.55
CA THR A 269 -3.32 -16.36 2.25
C THR A 269 -1.84 -16.05 2.17
N PRO A 270 -0.96 -17.03 1.89
CA PRO A 270 0.46 -16.76 1.74
C PRO A 270 0.69 -15.67 0.69
N VAL A 271 1.61 -14.75 0.92
CA VAL A 271 1.89 -13.66 -0.04
C VAL A 271 2.40 -14.18 -1.38
N TRP A 272 2.94 -15.39 -1.43
CA TRP A 272 3.40 -16.07 -2.65
C TRP A 272 2.35 -16.99 -3.30
N ALA A 273 1.09 -16.96 -2.86
CA ALA A 273 0.05 -17.83 -3.41
C ALA A 273 -0.44 -17.37 -4.79
N GLU A 274 -0.60 -18.31 -5.72
CA GLU A 274 -1.13 -18.02 -7.07
C GLU A 274 -2.55 -17.45 -7.03
N SER A 275 -3.35 -17.83 -6.04
CA SER A 275 -4.71 -17.31 -5.82
C SER A 275 -4.77 -15.79 -5.60
N ASN A 276 -3.66 -15.16 -5.17
CA ASN A 276 -3.54 -13.71 -5.05
C ASN A 276 -2.82 -13.05 -6.25
N GLY A 277 -2.51 -13.84 -7.29
CA GLY A 277 -1.80 -13.40 -8.49
C GLY A 277 -0.28 -13.32 -8.35
N SER A 278 0.30 -13.95 -7.33
CA SER A 278 1.76 -14.03 -7.13
C SER A 278 2.30 -15.39 -7.56
N VAL A 279 3.53 -15.40 -8.07
CA VAL A 279 4.25 -16.63 -8.41
C VAL A 279 5.68 -16.53 -7.90
N VAL A 280 6.25 -17.65 -7.46
CA VAL A 280 7.66 -17.74 -7.09
C VAL A 280 8.46 -18.07 -8.34
N ALA A 281 9.51 -17.30 -8.58
CA ALA A 281 10.47 -17.57 -9.65
C ALA A 281 11.79 -18.03 -9.04
N ASP A 282 12.38 -19.06 -9.64
CA ASP A 282 13.68 -19.65 -9.30
C ASP A 282 14.87 -18.87 -9.87
N ARG A 283 14.58 -17.92 -10.77
CA ARG A 283 15.56 -17.06 -11.46
C ARG A 283 15.07 -15.61 -11.53
N PRO A 284 15.97 -14.64 -11.78
CA PRO A 284 15.58 -13.27 -12.04
C PRO A 284 14.50 -13.19 -13.12
N SER A 285 13.35 -12.62 -12.78
CA SER A 285 12.17 -12.54 -13.65
C SER A 285 11.47 -11.20 -13.50
N TRP A 286 10.74 -10.82 -14.54
CA TRP A 286 9.92 -9.62 -14.53
C TRP A 286 8.78 -9.78 -13.52
N LYS A 287 8.44 -8.70 -12.80
CA LYS A 287 7.24 -8.64 -11.93
C LYS A 287 5.97 -8.41 -12.75
N ALA A 288 5.83 -9.21 -13.79
CA ALA A 288 4.77 -9.19 -14.77
C ALA A 288 4.62 -10.60 -15.33
N HIS A 289 3.40 -10.95 -15.76
CA HIS A 289 3.13 -12.26 -16.33
C HIS A 289 3.94 -12.45 -17.64
N PRO A 290 4.71 -13.54 -17.81
CA PRO A 290 5.60 -13.73 -18.96
C PRO A 290 4.91 -13.58 -20.32
N GLY A 291 3.71 -14.18 -20.49
CA GLY A 291 2.93 -14.04 -21.72
C GLY A 291 2.54 -12.59 -22.07
N ARG A 292 2.34 -11.74 -21.05
CA ARG A 292 2.04 -10.31 -21.26
C ARG A 292 3.28 -9.53 -21.66
N VAL A 293 4.43 -9.85 -21.07
CA VAL A 293 5.72 -9.26 -21.44
C VAL A 293 6.05 -9.62 -22.88
N GLY A 294 5.92 -10.89 -23.28
CA GLY A 294 6.12 -11.34 -24.65
C GLY A 294 5.20 -10.63 -25.63
N THR A 295 3.89 -10.60 -25.36
CA THR A 295 2.90 -9.91 -26.20
C THR A 295 3.21 -8.42 -26.35
N ALA A 296 3.47 -7.71 -25.25
CA ALA A 296 3.78 -6.28 -25.29
C ALA A 296 5.08 -5.98 -26.05
N ARG A 297 6.11 -6.81 -25.87
CA ARG A 297 7.38 -6.70 -26.59
C ARG A 297 7.18 -6.85 -28.10
N GLU A 298 6.46 -7.88 -28.52
CA GLU A 298 6.21 -8.15 -29.94
C GLU A 298 5.38 -7.04 -30.61
N VAL A 299 4.45 -6.41 -29.87
CA VAL A 299 3.71 -5.23 -30.35
C VAL A 299 4.64 -4.01 -30.51
N VAL A 300 5.48 -3.75 -29.50
CA VAL A 300 6.45 -2.63 -29.52
C VAL A 300 7.44 -2.78 -30.67
N GLU A 301 8.01 -3.97 -30.86
CA GLU A 301 8.94 -4.27 -31.95
C GLU A 301 8.31 -4.04 -33.33
N ARG A 302 7.02 -4.39 -33.51
CA ARG A 302 6.30 -4.14 -34.77
C ARG A 302 5.92 -2.68 -34.99
N ALA A 303 5.70 -1.93 -33.91
CA ALA A 303 5.42 -0.51 -34.02
C ALA A 303 6.67 0.26 -34.49
N GLY A 304 7.83 -0.11 -33.97
CA GLY A 304 9.11 0.53 -34.26
C GLY A 304 9.40 1.74 -33.36
N PRO A 305 10.63 2.26 -33.40
CA PRO A 305 11.06 3.39 -32.57
C PRO A 305 10.36 4.69 -32.97
N GLY A 306 10.17 5.60 -32.00
CA GLY A 306 9.55 6.92 -32.20
C GLY A 306 8.03 6.89 -32.33
N THR A 307 7.37 5.76 -32.05
CA THR A 307 5.94 5.58 -32.30
C THR A 307 5.09 5.48 -31.04
N ILE A 308 3.77 5.61 -31.19
CA ILE A 308 2.80 5.42 -30.12
C ILE A 308 2.00 4.13 -30.32
N VAL A 309 1.83 3.34 -29.27
CA VAL A 309 1.04 2.09 -29.28
C VAL A 309 -0.17 2.17 -28.36
N LEU A 310 -1.30 1.66 -28.85
CA LEU A 310 -2.53 1.49 -28.09
C LEU A 310 -2.75 0.00 -27.80
N MET A 311 -2.90 -0.36 -26.54
CA MET A 311 -3.22 -1.72 -26.09
C MET A 311 -4.13 -1.66 -24.85
N PRO A 312 -4.73 -2.76 -24.39
CA PRO A 312 -5.35 -2.77 -23.07
C PRO A 312 -4.35 -2.39 -21.98
N GLY A 313 -4.80 -1.69 -20.93
CA GLY A 313 -3.92 -1.05 -19.94
C GLY A 313 -2.91 -1.98 -19.24
N ARG A 314 -3.22 -3.28 -19.14
CA ARG A 314 -2.29 -4.29 -18.57
C ARG A 314 -1.03 -4.49 -19.42
N TYR A 315 -1.09 -4.23 -20.72
CA TYR A 315 0.04 -4.31 -21.65
C TYR A 315 0.72 -2.95 -21.82
N MET A 316 -0.06 -1.85 -21.89
CA MET A 316 0.50 -0.49 -21.95
C MET A 316 1.43 -0.18 -20.76
N ARG A 317 1.12 -0.71 -19.56
CA ARG A 317 1.99 -0.59 -18.37
C ARG A 317 3.38 -1.20 -18.55
N LEU A 318 3.55 -2.14 -19.48
CA LEU A 318 4.80 -2.84 -19.72
C LEU A 318 5.69 -2.09 -20.71
N VAL A 319 5.14 -1.22 -21.56
CA VAL A 319 5.90 -0.51 -22.59
C VAL A 319 7.09 0.29 -22.01
N PRO A 320 6.92 1.10 -20.95
CA PRO A 320 8.04 1.85 -20.36
C PRO A 320 9.10 0.96 -19.68
N LEU A 321 8.79 -0.31 -19.45
CA LEU A 321 9.75 -1.28 -18.91
C LEU A 321 10.59 -1.94 -20.02
N LEU A 322 10.13 -1.85 -21.26
CA LEU A 322 10.72 -2.52 -22.42
C LEU A 322 11.56 -1.58 -23.27
N THR A 323 11.16 -0.31 -23.39
CA THR A 323 11.83 0.68 -24.24
C THR A 323 11.54 2.11 -23.79
N THR A 324 12.41 3.04 -24.20
CA THR A 324 12.23 4.50 -24.10
C THR A 324 11.83 5.14 -25.43
N GLU A 325 11.89 4.42 -26.54
CA GLU A 325 11.68 4.95 -27.90
C GLU A 325 10.24 4.83 -28.40
N THR A 326 9.49 3.85 -27.87
CA THR A 326 8.07 3.66 -28.18
C THR A 326 7.24 4.02 -26.95
N HIS A 327 6.20 4.82 -27.13
CA HIS A 327 5.36 5.27 -26.04
C HIS A 327 4.00 4.57 -26.07
N ALA A 328 3.49 4.16 -24.90
CA ALA A 328 2.09 3.76 -24.81
C ALA A 328 1.19 5.00 -24.78
N VAL A 329 -0.02 4.89 -25.36
CA VAL A 329 -1.06 5.93 -25.28
C VAL A 329 -1.31 6.32 -23.83
N ASN A 330 -1.47 5.34 -22.94
CA ASN A 330 -1.67 5.59 -21.52
C ASN A 330 -1.13 4.43 -20.68
N PRO A 331 0.18 4.43 -20.34
CA PRO A 331 0.74 3.38 -19.49
C PRO A 331 0.12 3.41 -18.10
N ASN A 332 -0.25 4.59 -17.58
CA ASN A 332 -0.89 4.71 -16.28
C ASN A 332 -1.69 6.01 -16.19
N SER A 333 -3.00 5.87 -16.08
CA SER A 333 -3.96 6.98 -16.08
C SER A 333 -3.70 7.98 -14.94
N HIS A 334 -3.09 7.56 -13.84
CA HIS A 334 -2.73 8.46 -12.74
C HIS A 334 -1.71 9.55 -13.14
N TYR A 335 -0.87 9.28 -14.15
CA TYR A 335 0.15 10.24 -14.60
C TYR A 335 -0.28 11.05 -15.82
N LEU A 336 -1.46 10.77 -16.37
CA LEU A 336 -1.84 11.34 -17.64
C LEU A 336 -2.08 12.85 -17.54
N SER A 337 -2.73 13.32 -16.47
CA SER A 337 -2.94 14.75 -16.21
C SER A 337 -1.65 15.51 -15.87
N MET A 338 -0.57 14.80 -15.52
CA MET A 338 0.74 15.40 -15.24
C MET A 338 1.66 15.42 -16.46
N LEU A 339 1.20 14.93 -17.61
CA LEU A 339 1.99 15.01 -18.84
C LEU A 339 2.08 16.47 -19.28
N PRO A 340 3.28 16.97 -19.64
CA PRO A 340 3.44 18.28 -20.28
C PRO A 340 2.96 18.20 -21.73
N ALA A 341 1.66 17.97 -21.92
CA ALA A 341 1.00 17.81 -23.21
C ALA A 341 -0.26 18.68 -23.26
N PRO A 342 -0.69 19.12 -24.44
CA PRO A 342 -1.95 19.84 -24.58
C PRO A 342 -3.13 19.04 -24.01
N GLU A 343 -4.09 19.71 -23.38
CA GLU A 343 -5.27 19.09 -22.74
C GLU A 343 -6.01 18.14 -23.69
N ARG A 344 -6.18 18.55 -24.95
CA ARG A 344 -6.79 17.71 -25.99
C ARG A 344 -6.05 16.38 -26.23
N ALA A 345 -4.72 16.37 -26.12
CA ALA A 345 -3.93 15.14 -26.25
C ALA A 345 -4.12 14.22 -25.04
N ILE A 346 -4.32 14.79 -23.85
CA ILE A 346 -4.67 14.05 -22.63
C ILE A 346 -6.05 13.42 -22.81
N GLU A 347 -7.06 14.19 -23.21
CA GLU A 347 -8.42 13.69 -23.48
C GLU A 347 -8.44 12.57 -24.53
N ASP A 348 -7.69 12.73 -25.61
CA ASP A 348 -7.57 11.71 -26.66
C ASP A 348 -6.96 10.41 -26.11
N ARG A 349 -5.93 10.51 -25.25
CA ARG A 349 -5.33 9.34 -24.60
C ARG A 349 -6.32 8.66 -23.66
N GLU A 350 -7.15 9.40 -22.92
CA GLU A 350 -8.21 8.82 -22.08
C GLU A 350 -9.29 8.12 -22.90
N LEU A 351 -9.74 8.77 -23.98
CA LEU A 351 -10.73 8.26 -24.92
C LEU A 351 -10.27 6.93 -25.53
N LEU A 352 -9.04 6.90 -26.07
CA LEU A 352 -8.45 5.68 -26.64
C LEU A 352 -8.26 4.59 -25.58
N SER A 353 -7.85 4.96 -24.37
CA SER A 353 -7.76 4.01 -23.25
C SER A 353 -9.11 3.39 -22.91
N ALA A 354 -10.20 4.15 -22.99
CA ALA A 354 -11.55 3.65 -22.77
C ALA A 354 -11.99 2.68 -23.89
N ALA A 355 -11.61 2.95 -25.14
CA ALA A 355 -11.94 2.10 -26.28
C ALA A 355 -11.43 0.66 -26.13
N VAL A 356 -10.24 0.47 -25.55
CA VAL A 356 -9.57 -0.85 -25.40
C VAL A 356 -9.54 -1.38 -23.96
N ARG A 357 -10.23 -0.74 -23.02
CA ARG A 357 -10.16 -1.06 -21.58
C ARG A 357 -10.66 -2.47 -21.26
N SER A 358 -11.85 -2.81 -21.74
CA SER A 358 -12.52 -4.09 -21.52
C SER A 358 -13.57 -4.35 -22.59
N ALA A 359 -13.86 -5.62 -22.86
CA ALA A 359 -14.88 -6.04 -23.84
C ALA A 359 -16.32 -5.67 -23.42
N ARG A 360 -16.57 -5.66 -22.11
CA ARG A 360 -17.92 -5.46 -21.54
C ARG A 360 -18.23 -3.98 -21.23
N GLY A 361 -17.24 -3.10 -21.23
CA GLY A 361 -17.42 -1.68 -20.94
C GLY A 361 -18.13 -0.92 -22.05
N GLY A 362 -18.71 0.24 -21.70
CA GLY A 362 -19.18 1.21 -22.68
C GLY A 362 -18.05 1.66 -23.59
N LYS A 363 -18.35 1.82 -24.89
CA LYS A 363 -17.36 2.18 -25.91
C LYS A 363 -17.58 3.62 -26.36
N PRO A 364 -16.51 4.41 -26.58
CA PRO A 364 -16.66 5.76 -27.12
C PRO A 364 -17.20 5.76 -28.56
N GLY A 365 -17.67 6.93 -29.02
CA GLY A 365 -18.19 7.11 -30.37
C GLY A 365 -17.12 6.91 -31.46
N PRO A 366 -17.43 6.25 -32.60
CA PRO A 366 -16.46 5.92 -33.66
C PRO A 366 -15.66 7.11 -34.19
N ALA A 367 -16.33 8.21 -34.56
CA ALA A 367 -15.67 9.40 -35.12
C ALA A 367 -14.67 10.05 -34.15
N ARG A 368 -14.95 10.00 -32.84
CA ARG A 368 -14.02 10.51 -31.81
C ARG A 368 -12.77 9.64 -31.73
N VAL A 369 -12.94 8.31 -31.78
CA VAL A 369 -11.83 7.34 -31.74
C VAL A 369 -10.95 7.49 -32.98
N GLU A 370 -11.53 7.57 -34.17
CA GLU A 370 -10.79 7.81 -35.42
C GLU A 370 -9.97 9.11 -35.35
N GLY A 371 -10.61 10.21 -34.93
CA GLY A 371 -9.92 11.49 -34.78
C GLY A 371 -8.75 11.43 -33.79
N ALA A 372 -8.92 10.75 -32.66
CA ALA A 372 -7.88 10.58 -31.65
C ALA A 372 -6.73 9.69 -32.13
N LEU A 373 -7.03 8.58 -32.84
CA LEU A 373 -6.03 7.69 -33.42
C LEU A 373 -5.11 8.42 -34.41
N ARG A 374 -5.68 9.30 -35.24
CA ARG A 374 -4.90 10.14 -36.18
C ARG A 374 -4.08 11.21 -35.47
N ARG A 375 -4.68 11.97 -34.55
CA ARG A 375 -3.99 13.08 -33.86
C ARG A 375 -2.83 12.61 -32.99
N LEU A 376 -2.94 11.41 -32.40
CA LEU A 376 -1.87 10.82 -31.60
C LEU A 376 -0.92 9.92 -32.41
N ASP A 377 -1.07 9.86 -33.73
CA ASP A 377 -0.27 9.02 -34.64
C ASP A 377 0.00 7.60 -34.09
N VAL A 378 -1.08 6.90 -33.74
CA VAL A 378 -0.97 5.56 -33.15
C VAL A 378 -0.51 4.57 -34.23
N ARG A 379 0.64 3.93 -34.04
CA ARG A 379 1.20 3.04 -35.08
C ARG A 379 0.63 1.63 -35.04
N VAL A 380 0.25 1.18 -33.84
CA VAL A 380 -0.37 -0.14 -33.63
C VAL A 380 -1.46 0.01 -32.59
N ALA A 381 -2.65 -0.48 -32.91
CA ALA A 381 -3.78 -0.48 -31.98
C ALA A 381 -4.28 -1.91 -31.75
N CYS A 382 -4.35 -2.32 -30.49
CA CYS A 382 -4.72 -3.67 -30.10
C CYS A 382 -5.90 -3.67 -29.13
N GLY A 383 -6.76 -4.67 -29.28
CA GLY A 383 -7.84 -5.01 -28.36
C GLY A 383 -7.76 -6.48 -27.96
N TYR A 384 -8.60 -6.88 -27.00
CA TYR A 384 -8.79 -8.31 -26.74
C TYR A 384 -9.51 -8.96 -27.94
N PRO A 385 -9.18 -10.20 -28.32
CA PRO A 385 -9.82 -10.88 -29.46
C PRO A 385 -11.34 -10.99 -29.33
N TRP A 386 -11.84 -11.14 -28.10
CA TRP A 386 -13.27 -11.21 -27.78
C TRP A 386 -13.93 -9.83 -27.61
N ASP A 387 -13.22 -8.73 -27.83
CA ASP A 387 -13.74 -7.36 -27.78
C ASP A 387 -14.10 -6.86 -29.18
N GLU A 388 -15.06 -7.50 -29.83
CA GLU A 388 -15.44 -7.16 -31.20
C GLU A 388 -15.85 -5.70 -31.36
N ARG A 389 -16.55 -5.13 -30.37
CA ARG A 389 -16.96 -3.72 -30.40
C ARG A 389 -15.74 -2.80 -30.37
N GLY A 390 -14.75 -3.09 -29.52
CA GLY A 390 -13.49 -2.36 -29.49
C GLY A 390 -12.72 -2.49 -30.81
N LEU A 391 -12.58 -3.71 -31.34
CA LEU A 391 -11.89 -3.96 -32.60
C LEU A 391 -12.59 -3.28 -33.79
N ARG A 392 -13.93 -3.29 -33.85
CA ARG A 392 -14.69 -2.55 -34.87
C ARG A 392 -14.42 -1.04 -34.83
N LEU A 393 -14.28 -0.45 -33.65
CA LEU A 393 -13.90 0.96 -33.53
C LEU A 393 -12.50 1.23 -34.08
N LEU A 394 -11.53 0.36 -33.77
CA LEU A 394 -10.18 0.51 -34.29
C LEU A 394 -10.15 0.37 -35.82
N ARG A 395 -10.87 -0.62 -36.37
CA ARG A 395 -10.97 -0.84 -37.82
C ARG A 395 -11.67 0.32 -38.53
N GLY A 396 -12.78 0.82 -37.97
CA GLY A 396 -13.48 1.99 -38.48
C GLY A 396 -12.62 3.25 -38.49
N GLY A 397 -11.58 3.33 -37.67
CA GLY A 397 -10.61 4.42 -37.64
C GLY A 397 -9.55 4.40 -38.75
N GLY A 398 -9.70 3.57 -39.77
CA GLY A 398 -8.73 3.43 -40.88
C GLY A 398 -7.60 2.44 -40.62
N TYR A 399 -7.72 1.60 -39.59
CA TYR A 399 -6.76 0.55 -39.29
C TYR A 399 -7.24 -0.78 -39.89
N GLY A 400 -6.33 -1.54 -40.49
CA GLY A 400 -6.62 -2.82 -41.09
C GLY A 400 -5.50 -3.83 -40.83
N GLY A 401 -5.48 -4.90 -41.63
CA GLY A 401 -4.42 -5.92 -41.55
C GLY A 401 -4.35 -6.59 -40.19
N GLU A 402 -5.49 -7.01 -39.64
CA GLU A 402 -5.56 -7.62 -38.33
C GLU A 402 -4.63 -8.81 -38.20
N ARG A 403 -3.86 -8.83 -37.11
CA ARG A 403 -2.98 -9.93 -36.73
C ARG A 403 -3.15 -10.23 -35.27
N ARG A 404 -3.15 -11.52 -34.95
CA ARG A 404 -3.08 -11.98 -33.56
C ARG A 404 -1.63 -11.89 -33.09
N ILE A 405 -1.41 -11.21 -31.97
CA ILE A 405 -0.11 -11.09 -31.31
C ILE A 405 -0.33 -11.54 -29.88
N GLY A 406 0.12 -12.76 -29.56
CA GLY A 406 -0.16 -13.43 -28.29
C GLY A 406 -1.66 -13.42 -27.94
N ASP A 407 -1.98 -12.76 -26.82
CA ASP A 407 -3.35 -12.66 -26.27
C ASP A 407 -4.17 -11.50 -26.86
N LEU A 408 -3.63 -10.76 -27.83
CA LEU A 408 -4.26 -9.57 -28.41
C LEU A 408 -4.55 -9.73 -29.90
N ALA A 409 -5.59 -9.03 -30.37
CA ALA A 409 -5.83 -8.78 -31.79
C ALA A 409 -5.41 -7.34 -32.09
N CYS A 410 -4.45 -7.18 -33.00
CA CYS A 410 -3.83 -5.90 -33.32
C CYS A 410 -4.10 -5.51 -34.77
N VAL A 411 -4.38 -4.22 -34.98
CA VAL A 411 -4.61 -3.62 -36.29
C VAL A 411 -3.58 -2.51 -36.54
N PHE A 412 -3.29 -2.26 -37.81
CA PHE A 412 -2.24 -1.35 -38.27
C PHE A 412 -2.85 -0.29 -39.21
N PRO A 413 -2.28 0.93 -39.29
CA PRO A 413 -2.74 1.94 -40.22
C PRO A 413 -2.79 1.39 -41.65
N GLY A 414 -3.88 1.65 -42.38
CA GLY A 414 -3.97 1.32 -43.80
C GLY A 414 -2.84 1.98 -44.60
N ARG A 415 -2.36 1.31 -45.67
CA ARG A 415 -1.20 1.74 -46.49
C ARG A 415 -1.32 3.12 -47.17
N GLY A 416 -2.38 3.89 -46.96
CA GLY A 416 -2.67 5.16 -47.62
C GLY A 416 -2.59 6.42 -46.76
N GLY A 417 -2.16 6.34 -45.50
CA GLY A 417 -1.99 7.52 -44.63
C GLY A 417 -0.53 7.72 -44.25
N ARG A 418 0.18 8.54 -45.03
CA ARG A 418 1.38 9.27 -44.60
C ARG A 418 1.14 10.75 -44.87
#